data_AF-A0A9E3WUT2-F1
#
_entry.id   AF-A0A9E3WUT2-F1
#
_cell.length_a   1.000
_cell.length_b   1.000
_cell.length_c   1.000
_cell.angle_alpha   90.00
_cell.angle_beta   90.00
_cell.angle_gamma   90.00
#
_symmetry.space_group_name_H-M   'P 1'
#
loop_
_entity.id
_entity.type
_entity.pdbx_description
1 polymer ?
#
loop_
_entity_poly.entity_id
_entity_poly.type
_entity_poly.pdbx_seq_one_letter_code
_entity_poly.pdbx_strand_id
1 'polypeptide(L)'
;MASKIATGTATAVVTAMMISCCTLNETAAPQVNPVSETFPTDASKGRVHELPADEPKRHCERPVLSPPERRDNVDAPVITEFYGTLGPENVWTFHGTVTDVDGDPEGWQVTFGGALASASPVLVAADGTFVLIIELSESVSGDATAQIVDELGLLSNQAAYFVGG
;
A
#
# COMPACT_ATOMS: atom_id res chain seq x y z
N MET A 1 28.09 47.59 32.01
CA MET A 1 27.62 46.32 32.61
C MET A 1 27.96 45.22 31.62
N ALA A 2 29.07 44.51 31.82
CA ALA A 2 29.59 43.53 30.86
C ALA A 2 29.04 42.14 31.21
N SER A 3 28.18 41.59 30.34
CA SER A 3 27.65 40.24 30.49
C SER A 3 28.63 39.25 29.86
N LYS A 4 29.10 38.30 30.66
CA LYS A 4 30.10 37.29 30.31
C LYS A 4 29.35 35.98 30.10
N ILE A 5 29.12 35.59 28.84
CA ILE A 5 28.45 34.33 28.51
C ILE A 5 29.53 33.25 28.40
N ALA A 6 29.44 32.25 29.29
CA ALA A 6 30.33 31.11 29.32
C ALA A 6 29.89 30.07 28.28
N THR A 7 30.74 29.83 27.29
CA THR A 7 30.61 28.75 26.31
C THR A 7 30.98 27.42 26.97
N GLY A 8 29.99 26.55 27.18
CA GLY A 8 30.19 25.17 27.61
C GLY A 8 30.26 24.25 26.40
N THR A 9 31.46 23.76 26.08
CA THR A 9 31.69 22.77 25.02
C THR A 9 31.40 21.38 25.58
N ALA A 10 30.28 20.77 25.18
CA ALA A 10 29.98 19.38 25.51
C ALA A 10 30.44 18.48 24.35
N THR A 11 31.65 17.95 24.47
CA THR A 11 32.17 16.93 23.56
C THR A 11 31.64 15.57 24.01
N ALA A 12 30.60 15.06 23.37
CA ALA A 12 30.18 13.68 23.53
C ALA A 12 30.97 12.80 22.55
N VAL A 13 31.93 12.04 23.08
CA VAL A 13 32.63 10.98 22.33
C VAL A 13 31.79 9.71 22.45
N VAL A 14 31.04 9.37 21.41
CA VAL A 14 30.39 8.06 21.28
C VAL A 14 31.24 7.21 20.35
N THR A 15 32.13 6.42 20.94
CA THR A 15 32.97 5.46 20.23
C THR A 15 32.42 4.05 20.40
N ALA A 16 31.91 3.52 19.28
CA ALA A 16 31.99 2.12 18.83
C ALA A 16 31.29 1.03 19.69
N MET A 17 30.97 -0.17 19.22
CA MET A 17 31.17 -0.85 17.95
C MET A 17 30.21 -2.05 17.95
N MET A 18 29.87 -2.50 16.74
CA MET A 18 29.03 -3.65 16.44
C MET A 18 29.37 -4.94 17.20
N ILE A 19 28.34 -5.71 17.56
CA ILE A 19 28.40 -7.17 17.51
C ILE A 19 27.19 -7.67 16.72
N SER A 20 27.47 -7.91 15.44
CA SER A 20 26.76 -8.78 14.52
C SER A 20 26.59 -10.18 15.13
N CYS A 21 25.36 -10.67 15.19
CA CYS A 21 25.00 -12.10 15.25
C CYS A 21 23.46 -12.23 15.13
N CYS A 22 22.90 -11.99 13.95
CA CYS A 22 21.60 -12.53 13.61
C CYS A 22 21.77 -13.52 12.46
N THR A 23 21.86 -14.76 12.91
CA THR A 23 21.68 -16.04 12.23
C THR A 23 20.78 -15.96 11.00
N LEU A 24 21.34 -16.31 9.85
CA LEU A 24 20.60 -16.65 8.63
C LEU A 24 19.64 -17.79 8.94
N ASN A 25 18.34 -17.51 9.02
CA ASN A 25 17.32 -18.55 8.98
C ASN A 25 16.92 -18.72 7.52
N GLU A 26 17.51 -19.73 6.90
CA GLU A 26 17.25 -20.19 5.55
C GLU A 26 15.75 -20.47 5.40
N THR A 27 15.05 -19.57 4.70
CA THR A 27 13.63 -19.73 4.39
C THR A 27 13.52 -20.72 3.25
N ALA A 28 13.21 -21.98 3.57
CA ALA A 28 12.86 -22.97 2.58
C ALA A 28 11.60 -22.49 1.82
N ALA A 29 11.74 -22.27 0.52
CA ALA A 29 10.63 -21.91 -0.36
C ALA A 29 9.59 -23.06 -0.36
N PRO A 30 8.28 -22.77 -0.22
CA PRO A 30 7.26 -23.78 -0.41
C PRO A 30 7.24 -24.23 -1.88
N GLN A 31 7.55 -25.51 -2.11
CA GLN A 31 7.31 -26.18 -3.39
C GLN A 31 5.81 -26.17 -3.68
N VAL A 32 5.39 -25.31 -4.61
CA VAL A 32 4.04 -25.26 -5.15
C VAL A 32 3.88 -26.45 -6.10
N ASN A 33 3.15 -27.48 -5.66
CA ASN A 33 2.71 -28.57 -6.52
C ASN A 33 1.63 -28.05 -7.49
N PRO A 34 1.77 -28.22 -8.82
CA PRO A 34 0.72 -27.87 -9.76
C PRO A 34 -0.44 -28.89 -9.63
N VAL A 35 -1.55 -28.47 -9.03
CA VAL A 35 -2.80 -29.23 -9.06
C VAL A 35 -3.39 -29.09 -10.47
N SER A 36 -3.37 -30.19 -11.22
CA SER A 36 -4.07 -30.30 -12.50
C SER A 36 -5.55 -30.49 -12.24
N GLU A 37 -6.35 -29.42 -12.34
CA GLU A 37 -7.80 -29.51 -12.27
C GLU A 37 -8.36 -30.05 -13.60
N THR A 38 -8.97 -31.23 -13.53
CA THR A 38 -9.66 -31.86 -14.65
C THR A 38 -11.14 -31.46 -14.55
N PHE A 39 -11.63 -30.67 -15.51
CA PHE A 39 -13.03 -30.26 -15.57
C PHE A 39 -13.92 -31.44 -16.02
N PRO A 40 -14.94 -31.85 -15.24
CA PRO A 40 -15.98 -32.71 -15.76
C PRO A 40 -16.93 -31.90 -16.66
N THR A 41 -17.04 -32.35 -17.90
CA THR A 41 -18.14 -31.98 -18.80
C THR A 41 -19.33 -32.86 -18.43
N ASP A 42 -20.37 -32.31 -17.79
CA ASP A 42 -21.67 -32.99 -17.72
C ASP A 42 -22.77 -32.15 -18.37
N ALA A 43 -23.24 -32.70 -19.48
CA ALA A 43 -24.42 -32.28 -20.18
C ALA A 43 -25.62 -33.01 -19.57
N SER A 44 -26.54 -32.27 -18.95
CA SER A 44 -27.83 -32.83 -18.56
C SER A 44 -28.99 -31.97 -19.05
N LYS A 45 -29.58 -32.47 -20.14
CA LYS A 45 -30.85 -32.09 -20.75
C LYS A 45 -32.02 -32.34 -19.78
N GLY A 46 -32.92 -31.35 -19.74
CA GLY A 46 -34.35 -31.60 -19.88
C GLY A 46 -35.16 -31.77 -18.60
N ARG A 47 -36.15 -30.88 -18.40
CA ARG A 47 -37.56 -31.27 -18.24
C ARG A 47 -38.46 -30.04 -18.35
N VAL A 48 -39.32 -30.04 -19.38
CA VAL A 48 -40.49 -29.16 -19.44
C VAL A 48 -41.56 -29.74 -18.51
N HIS A 49 -41.94 -28.98 -17.49
CA HIS A 49 -43.15 -29.23 -16.72
C HIS A 49 -44.10 -28.06 -16.99
N GLU A 50 -45.10 -28.35 -17.83
CA GLU A 50 -46.25 -27.51 -18.11
C GLU A 50 -47.13 -27.48 -16.85
N LEU A 51 -47.35 -26.29 -16.29
CA LEU A 51 -48.26 -26.05 -15.17
C LEU A 51 -49.55 -25.40 -15.71
N PRO A 52 -50.73 -25.89 -15.30
CA PRO A 52 -52.01 -25.36 -15.78
C PRO A 52 -52.37 -24.01 -15.15
N ALA A 53 -53.10 -23.24 -15.94
CA ALA A 53 -53.69 -21.95 -15.64
C ALA A 53 -54.69 -22.02 -14.48
N ASP A 54 -54.66 -21.00 -13.62
CA ASP A 54 -55.72 -19.98 -13.46
C ASP A 54 -55.54 -19.33 -12.06
N GLU A 55 -54.90 -18.16 -12.01
CA GLU A 55 -54.87 -17.32 -10.80
C GLU A 55 -55.26 -15.87 -11.14
N PRO A 56 -56.11 -15.24 -10.32
CA PRO A 56 -56.63 -13.90 -10.59
C PRO A 56 -55.52 -12.85 -10.51
N LYS A 57 -55.37 -12.09 -11.60
CA LYS A 57 -54.43 -10.98 -11.79
C LYS A 57 -54.60 -9.88 -10.72
N ARG A 58 -54.01 -10.07 -9.55
CA ARG A 58 -53.63 -8.94 -8.69
C ARG A 58 -52.40 -8.33 -9.34
N HIS A 59 -52.51 -7.07 -9.75
CA HIS A 59 -51.37 -6.26 -10.17
C HIS A 59 -50.42 -6.11 -8.97
N CYS A 60 -49.56 -7.11 -8.79
CA CYS A 60 -48.31 -6.95 -8.07
C CYS A 60 -47.44 -6.09 -8.99
N GLU A 61 -47.52 -4.77 -8.84
CA GLU A 61 -46.41 -3.91 -9.20
C GLU A 61 -45.24 -4.36 -8.32
N ARG A 62 -44.48 -5.34 -8.81
CA ARG A 62 -43.18 -5.69 -8.22
C ARG A 62 -42.43 -4.37 -8.15
N PRO A 63 -41.97 -3.95 -6.95
CA PRO A 63 -41.01 -2.87 -6.86
C PRO A 63 -39.91 -3.21 -7.87
N VAL A 64 -39.73 -2.36 -8.87
CA VAL A 64 -38.59 -2.45 -9.76
C VAL A 64 -37.41 -2.19 -8.86
N LEU A 65 -36.84 -3.26 -8.30
CA LEU A 65 -35.55 -3.21 -7.64
C LEU A 65 -34.62 -2.70 -8.72
N SER A 66 -34.18 -1.44 -8.57
CA SER A 66 -33.13 -0.88 -9.41
C SER A 66 -32.04 -1.93 -9.52
N PRO A 67 -31.58 -2.27 -10.74
CA PRO A 67 -30.47 -3.20 -10.91
C PRO A 67 -29.35 -2.78 -9.96
N PRO A 68 -28.75 -3.72 -9.19
CA PRO A 68 -27.62 -3.36 -8.34
C PRO A 68 -26.63 -2.64 -9.24
N GLU A 69 -26.26 -1.41 -8.85
CA GLU A 69 -25.25 -0.65 -9.58
C GLU A 69 -24.04 -1.56 -9.66
N ARG A 70 -23.77 -2.00 -10.87
CA ARG A 70 -22.64 -2.87 -11.14
C ARG A 70 -21.40 -2.04 -10.85
N ARG A 71 -20.75 -2.33 -9.73
CA ARG A 71 -19.39 -1.86 -9.38
C ARG A 71 -18.37 -2.50 -10.33
N ASP A 72 -18.62 -2.43 -11.63
CA ASP A 72 -17.80 -3.08 -12.67
C ASP A 72 -16.56 -2.25 -12.99
N ASN A 73 -16.41 -1.06 -12.41
CA ASN A 73 -15.22 -0.22 -12.57
C ASN A 73 -14.60 0.03 -11.20
N VAL A 74 -13.79 -0.93 -10.74
CA VAL A 74 -12.88 -0.70 -9.61
C VAL A 74 -11.61 -0.06 -10.16
N ASP A 75 -11.30 1.12 -9.68
CA ASP A 75 -10.10 1.87 -10.01
C ASP A 75 -9.04 1.62 -8.93
N ALA A 76 -7.77 1.53 -9.35
CA ALA A 76 -6.68 1.37 -8.40
C ALA A 76 -6.36 2.70 -7.70
N PRO A 77 -5.85 2.67 -6.46
CA PRO A 77 -5.40 3.87 -5.78
C PRO A 77 -4.28 4.57 -6.55
N VAL A 78 -4.15 5.88 -6.37
CA VAL A 78 -3.11 6.70 -7.01
C VAL A 78 -2.33 7.45 -5.95
N ILE A 79 -1.00 7.30 -5.98
CA ILE A 79 -0.06 8.13 -5.21
C ILE A 79 0.30 9.36 -6.06
N THR A 80 0.06 10.54 -5.48
CA THR A 80 0.37 11.85 -6.04
C THR A 80 1.30 12.62 -5.10
N GLU A 81 1.92 13.69 -5.63
CA GLU A 81 2.77 14.60 -4.85
C GLU A 81 3.89 13.92 -4.04
N PHE A 82 4.49 12.86 -4.59
CA PHE A 82 5.60 12.18 -3.94
C PHE A 82 6.91 12.94 -4.10
N TYR A 83 7.44 13.50 -3.02
CA TYR A 83 8.71 14.22 -3.02
C TYR A 83 9.47 14.06 -1.70
N GLY A 84 10.79 14.25 -1.75
CA GLY A 84 11.67 14.20 -0.58
C GLY A 84 12.34 15.54 -0.29
N THR A 85 12.55 15.84 0.99
CA THR A 85 13.33 17.00 1.45
C THR A 85 14.47 16.54 2.36
N LEU A 86 15.67 17.08 2.12
CA LEU A 86 16.86 16.80 2.93
C LEU A 86 16.89 17.74 4.14
N GLY A 87 16.87 17.16 5.33
CA GLY A 87 17.07 17.82 6.60
C GLY A 87 18.53 17.75 7.09
N PRO A 88 18.80 18.21 8.32
CA PRO A 88 20.10 18.05 8.95
C PRO A 88 20.46 16.56 9.14
N GLU A 89 21.76 16.26 9.26
CA GLU A 89 22.27 14.91 9.58
C GLU A 89 21.79 13.81 8.60
N ASN A 90 21.60 14.15 7.32
CA ASN A 90 21.11 13.23 6.28
C ASN A 90 19.75 12.59 6.59
N VAL A 91 18.94 13.27 7.42
CA VAL A 91 17.56 12.89 7.67
C VAL A 91 16.69 13.39 6.52
N TRP A 92 16.13 12.46 5.76
CA TRP A 92 15.18 12.74 4.69
C TRP A 92 13.75 12.69 5.20
N THR A 93 12.93 13.63 4.74
CA THR A 93 11.47 13.62 4.94
C THR A 93 10.79 13.48 3.58
N PHE A 94 10.12 12.36 3.36
CA PHE A 94 9.30 12.09 2.18
C PHE A 94 7.84 12.33 2.49
N HIS A 95 7.16 12.99 1.56
CA HIS A 95 5.73 13.26 1.58
C HIS A 95 5.07 12.61 0.37
N GLY A 96 3.79 12.27 0.50
CA GLY A 96 2.92 11.92 -0.61
C GLY A 96 1.46 11.89 -0.20
N THR A 97 0.58 11.90 -1.19
CA THR A 97 -0.87 11.87 -1.02
C THR A 97 -1.45 10.68 -1.79
N VAL A 98 -2.30 9.89 -1.15
CA VAL A 98 -3.02 8.77 -1.75
C VAL A 98 -4.46 9.21 -2.03
N THR A 99 -4.92 8.95 -3.24
CA THR A 99 -6.31 9.17 -3.66
C THR A 99 -6.89 7.88 -4.21
N ASP A 100 -8.11 7.55 -3.80
CA ASP A 100 -8.89 6.44 -4.33
C ASP A 100 -10.33 6.92 -4.55
N VAL A 101 -10.96 6.49 -5.65
CA VAL A 101 -12.35 6.84 -5.97
C VAL A 101 -13.36 5.86 -5.38
N ASP A 102 -12.91 4.66 -5.05
CA ASP A 102 -13.75 3.56 -4.54
C ASP A 102 -13.69 3.40 -3.02
N GLY A 103 -12.69 3.99 -2.36
CA GLY A 103 -12.44 3.82 -0.94
C GLY A 103 -11.79 5.02 -0.25
N ASP A 104 -11.80 4.98 1.09
CA ASP A 104 -11.03 5.89 1.93
C ASP A 104 -9.65 5.26 2.21
N PRO A 105 -8.54 5.90 1.83
CA PRO A 105 -7.20 5.34 2.01
C PRO A 105 -6.70 5.38 3.46
N GLU A 106 -7.44 5.96 4.41
CA GLU A 106 -7.04 6.01 5.82
C GLU A 106 -6.62 4.62 6.35
N GLY A 107 -5.41 4.56 6.91
CA GLY A 107 -4.86 3.34 7.51
C GLY A 107 -4.30 2.32 6.52
N TRP A 108 -4.29 2.61 5.22
CA TRP A 108 -3.63 1.74 4.23
C TRP A 108 -2.10 1.82 4.36
N GLN A 109 -1.40 0.76 3.95
CA GLN A 109 0.06 0.66 4.11
C GLN A 109 0.81 1.03 2.83
N VAL A 110 1.56 2.12 2.88
CA VAL A 110 2.51 2.48 1.81
C VAL A 110 3.80 1.69 2.00
N THR A 111 4.19 0.96 0.96
CA THR A 111 5.45 0.21 0.88
C THR A 111 6.48 0.97 0.06
N PHE A 112 7.75 0.78 0.41
CA PHE A 112 8.86 1.54 -0.16
C PHE A 112 9.88 0.65 -0.85
N GLY A 113 10.55 1.20 -1.87
CA GLY A 113 11.56 0.52 -2.66
C GLY A 113 12.71 1.43 -3.07
N GLY A 114 13.64 0.87 -3.85
CA GLY A 114 14.83 1.58 -4.33
C GLY A 114 15.70 2.08 -3.17
N ALA A 115 16.01 3.38 -3.15
CA ALA A 115 16.78 4.01 -2.07
C ALA A 115 16.11 3.90 -0.68
N LEU A 116 14.80 3.61 -0.65
CA LEU A 116 14.00 3.44 0.55
C LEU A 116 13.68 1.97 0.88
N ALA A 117 14.33 0.99 0.24
CA ALA A 117 14.02 -0.42 0.44
C ALA A 117 14.19 -0.93 1.89
N SER A 118 14.94 -0.20 2.74
CA SER A 118 15.08 -0.50 4.17
C SER A 118 14.04 0.20 5.06
N ALA A 119 13.20 1.07 4.50
CA ALA A 119 12.18 1.76 5.26
C ALA A 119 11.03 0.81 5.63
N SER A 120 10.53 0.96 6.86
CA SER A 120 9.28 0.30 7.26
C SER A 120 8.10 0.90 6.51
N PRO A 121 7.04 0.11 6.23
CA PRO A 121 5.79 0.65 5.71
C PRO A 121 5.22 1.73 6.63
N VAL A 122 4.55 2.72 6.05
CA VAL A 122 3.85 3.79 6.79
C VAL A 122 2.35 3.71 6.53
N LEU A 123 1.57 4.17 7.49
CA LEU A 123 0.12 4.27 7.34
C LEU A 123 -0.26 5.61 6.73
N VAL A 124 -1.24 5.58 5.84
CA VAL A 124 -1.89 6.78 5.33
C VAL A 124 -2.78 7.39 6.43
N ALA A 125 -2.70 8.70 6.62
CA ALA A 125 -3.53 9.43 7.57
C ALA A 125 -4.95 9.65 7.03
N ALA A 126 -5.87 10.12 7.89
CA ALA A 126 -7.27 10.39 7.54
C ALA A 126 -7.47 11.44 6.43
N ASP A 127 -6.46 12.27 6.16
CA ASP A 127 -6.49 13.26 5.07
C ASP A 127 -5.90 12.72 3.75
N GLY A 128 -5.59 11.42 3.69
CA GLY A 128 -4.98 10.78 2.54
C GLY A 128 -3.48 11.00 2.42
N THR A 129 -2.83 11.72 3.34
CA THR A 129 -1.39 11.98 3.28
C THR A 129 -0.57 10.91 4.01
N PHE A 130 0.69 10.75 3.62
CA PHE A 130 1.66 9.99 4.39
C PHE A 130 2.99 10.75 4.48
N VAL A 131 3.72 10.49 5.56
CA VAL A 131 5.04 11.06 5.80
C VAL A 131 5.99 9.97 6.27
N LEU A 132 7.14 9.85 5.60
CA LEU A 132 8.24 8.99 6.00
C LEU A 132 9.44 9.87 6.38
N ILE A 133 9.93 9.71 7.61
CA ILE A 133 11.17 10.31 8.08
C ILE A 133 12.19 9.20 8.23
N ILE A 134 13.32 9.30 7.54
CA ILE A 134 14.37 8.27 7.54
C ILE A 134 15.76 8.90 7.43
N GLU A 135 16.70 8.37 8.19
CA GLU A 135 18.12 8.68 8.03
C GLU A 135 18.69 7.81 6.91
N LEU A 136 19.22 8.44 5.86
CA LEU A 136 19.90 7.74 4.78
C LEU A 136 21.41 7.96 4.93
N SER A 137 22.20 6.92 4.63
CA SER A 137 23.65 7.09 4.54
C SER A 137 24.01 8.01 3.37
N GLU A 138 25.05 8.83 3.53
CA GLU A 138 25.61 9.71 2.46
C GLU A 138 26.00 8.93 1.19
N SER A 139 26.20 7.62 1.30
CA SER A 139 26.53 6.76 0.16
C SER A 139 25.30 6.30 -0.64
N VAL A 140 24.08 6.54 -0.13
CA VAL A 140 22.84 6.11 -0.78
C VAL A 140 22.44 7.16 -1.81
N SER A 141 22.31 6.72 -3.06
CA SER A 141 21.76 7.51 -4.15
C SER A 141 20.90 6.62 -5.04
N GLY A 142 19.89 7.20 -5.68
CA GLY A 142 19.00 6.50 -6.59
C GLY A 142 17.53 6.87 -6.39
N ASP A 143 16.66 6.11 -7.06
CA ASP A 143 15.22 6.35 -7.01
C ASP A 143 14.67 5.84 -5.68
N ALA A 144 14.11 6.75 -4.87
CA ALA A 144 13.18 6.41 -3.81
C ALA A 144 11.82 6.12 -4.46
N THR A 145 11.21 4.98 -4.16
CA THR A 145 9.91 4.62 -4.75
C THR A 145 8.88 4.28 -3.69
N ALA A 146 7.61 4.60 -3.94
CA ALA A 146 6.48 4.28 -3.07
C ALA A 146 5.34 3.62 -3.86
N GLN A 147 4.68 2.63 -3.25
CA GLN A 147 3.52 1.92 -3.79
C GLN A 147 2.57 1.50 -2.66
N ILE A 148 1.27 1.44 -2.95
CA ILE A 148 0.24 1.00 -2.02
C ILE A 148 -0.65 -0.06 -2.67
N VAL A 149 -1.24 -0.93 -1.85
CA VAL A 149 -2.25 -1.92 -2.24
C VAL A 149 -3.53 -1.60 -1.46
N ASP A 150 -4.65 -1.51 -2.17
CA ASP A 150 -5.96 -1.28 -1.54
C ASP A 150 -6.51 -2.55 -0.84
N GLU A 151 -7.71 -2.45 -0.27
CA GLU A 151 -8.40 -3.57 0.37
C GLU A 151 -8.86 -4.67 -0.62
N LEU A 152 -8.91 -4.37 -1.91
CA LEU A 152 -9.28 -5.28 -2.99
C LEU A 152 -8.06 -5.97 -3.62
N GLY A 153 -6.84 -5.59 -3.21
CA GLY A 153 -5.59 -6.11 -3.74
C GLY A 153 -5.10 -5.40 -5.01
N LEU A 154 -5.67 -4.26 -5.40
CA LEU A 154 -5.22 -3.46 -6.53
C LEU A 154 -4.00 -2.62 -6.15
N LEU A 155 -3.00 -2.65 -7.03
CA LEU A 155 -1.74 -1.91 -6.87
C LEU A 155 -1.85 -0.50 -7.43
N SER A 156 -1.35 0.47 -6.69
CA SER A 156 -1.24 1.85 -7.19
C SER A 156 -0.22 2.01 -8.31
N ASN A 157 -0.20 3.20 -8.91
CA ASN A 157 0.98 3.65 -9.66
C ASN A 157 2.22 3.64 -8.75
N GLN A 158 3.39 3.47 -9.38
CA GLN A 158 4.67 3.63 -8.70
C GLN A 158 5.07 5.10 -8.72
N ALA A 159 5.11 5.72 -7.55
CA ALA A 159 5.64 7.07 -7.39
C ALA A 159 7.15 7.01 -7.13
N ALA A 160 7.91 7.93 -7.73
CA ALA A 160 9.37 7.93 -7.63
C ALA A 160 9.93 9.35 -7.41
N TYR A 161 10.99 9.45 -6.63
CA TYR A 161 11.74 10.68 -6.38
C TYR A 161 13.24 10.36 -6.31
N PHE A 162 14.07 11.14 -7.00
CA PHE A 162 15.51 10.89 -7.01
C PHE A 162 16.18 11.44 -5.75
N VAL A 163 16.92 10.57 -5.05
CA VAL A 163 17.76 10.92 -3.90
C VAL A 163 19.20 11.08 -4.37
N GLY A 164 19.75 12.28 -4.22
CA GLY A 164 21.18 12.57 -4.43
C GLY A 164 21.88 12.74 -3.09
N GLY A 165 22.94 11.97 -2.87
CA GLY A 165 23.90 12.17 -1.77
C GLY A 165 24.94 13.24 -2.07
#